data_AF-A0A0R2QLS3-F1
#
_entry.id   AF-A0A0R2QLS3-F1
#
_cell.length_a   1.000
_cell.length_b   1.000
_cell.length_c   1.000
_cell.angle_alpha   90.00
_cell.angle_beta   90.00
_cell.angle_gamma   90.00
#
_symmetry.space_group_name_H-M   'P 1'
#
loop_
_entity.id
_entity.type
_entity.pdbx_description
1 polymer ?
#
loop_
_entity_poly.entity_id
_entity_poly.type
_entity_poly.pdbx_seq_one_letter_code
_entity_poly.pdbx_strand_id
1 'polypeptide(L)'
;MADLAITSMGLSGKVEVLPLEVNRDGDSYTLDTVNELSIKYPNTNFTLILGSDAVKSIGQWHKSTELLQKVKVLVINRPGSAPSDFDEVNIKALDISSTKVRKSISERENVSNLLPAKVVTFIREYGLYGSR
;
A
#
# COMPACT_ATOMS: atom_id res chain seq x y z
N MET A 1 6.20 -7.27 -7.46
CA MET A 1 6.36 -5.95 -8.14
C MET A 1 6.78 -4.83 -7.19
N ALA A 2 6.39 -4.84 -5.91
CA ALA A 2 6.81 -3.80 -4.95
C ALA A 2 8.33 -3.66 -4.82
N ASP A 3 9.08 -4.77 -4.73
CA ASP A 3 10.55 -4.76 -4.70
C ASP A 3 11.19 -4.10 -5.92
N LEU A 4 10.60 -4.34 -7.11
CA LEU A 4 11.04 -3.70 -8.35
C LEU A 4 10.86 -2.18 -8.28
N ALA A 5 9.73 -1.73 -7.73
CA ALA A 5 9.47 -0.30 -7.55
C ALA A 5 10.49 0.34 -6.59
N ILE A 6 10.69 -0.25 -5.41
CA ILE A 6 11.64 0.25 -4.39
C ILE A 6 13.06 0.33 -4.96
N THR A 7 13.51 -0.73 -5.63
CA THR A 7 14.83 -0.77 -6.26
C THR A 7 14.94 0.27 -7.37
N SER A 8 13.92 0.39 -8.22
CA SER A 8 13.89 1.36 -9.33
C SER A 8 13.86 2.81 -8.85
N MET A 9 13.36 3.07 -7.64
CA MET A 9 13.28 4.40 -7.03
C MET A 9 14.45 4.71 -6.08
N GLY A 10 15.39 3.77 -5.89
CA GLY A 10 16.52 3.96 -4.97
C GLY A 10 16.13 4.00 -3.49
N LEU A 11 15.05 3.31 -3.10
CA LEU A 11 14.47 3.36 -1.76
C LEU A 11 14.94 2.23 -0.82
N SER A 12 15.81 1.32 -1.28
CA SER A 12 16.19 0.10 -0.55
C SER A 12 16.83 0.34 0.82
N GLY A 13 17.37 1.54 1.11
CA GLY A 13 17.90 1.88 2.44
C GLY A 13 16.85 2.40 3.43
N LYS A 14 15.60 2.60 3.00
CA LYS A 14 14.51 3.18 3.80
C LYS A 14 13.20 2.39 3.75
N VAL A 15 13.03 1.53 2.75
CA VAL A 15 11.81 0.76 2.50
C VAL A 15 12.19 -0.68 2.23
N GLU A 16 11.50 -1.60 2.93
CA GLU A 16 11.63 -3.04 2.80
C GLU A 16 10.25 -3.64 2.52
N VAL A 17 10.18 -4.68 1.68
CA VAL A 17 8.97 -5.48 1.46
C VAL A 17 9.10 -6.75 2.28
N LEU A 18 8.12 -7.03 3.13
CA LEU A 18 8.08 -8.26 3.90
C LEU A 18 7.03 -9.23 3.29
N PRO A 19 7.35 -10.52 3.10
CA PRO A 19 6.44 -11.49 2.49
C PRO A 19 5.43 -12.10 3.48
N LEU A 20 5.27 -11.51 4.68
CA LEU A 20 4.51 -12.09 5.80
C LEU A 20 3.10 -12.51 5.39
N GLU A 21 2.37 -11.60 4.74
CA GLU A 21 0.97 -11.83 4.34
C GLU A 21 0.83 -12.84 3.21
N VAL A 22 1.80 -12.88 2.27
CA VAL A 22 1.77 -13.81 1.13
C VAL A 22 2.13 -15.23 1.55
N ASN A 23 2.95 -15.37 2.60
CA ASN A 23 3.35 -16.67 3.14
C ASN A 23 2.34 -17.24 4.13
N ARG A 24 1.30 -16.48 4.49
CA ARG A 24 0.25 -16.89 5.41
C ARG A 24 -0.91 -17.48 4.62
N ASP A 25 -1.39 -18.65 5.03
CA ASP A 25 -2.61 -19.22 4.48
C ASP A 25 -3.86 -18.47 4.99
N GLY A 26 -4.90 -18.40 4.15
CA GLY A 26 -6.17 -17.76 4.47
C GLY A 26 -6.23 -16.27 4.14
N ASP A 27 -7.19 -15.58 4.74
CA ASP A 27 -7.38 -14.15 4.51
C ASP A 27 -6.26 -13.32 5.15
N SER A 28 -5.80 -12.28 4.44
CA SER A 28 -4.84 -11.33 5.01
C SER A 28 -5.56 -10.29 5.86
N TYR A 29 -5.57 -10.48 7.18
CA TYR A 29 -6.02 -9.47 8.14
C TYR A 29 -4.85 -8.64 8.69
N THR A 30 -5.00 -7.31 8.69
CA THR A 30 -4.00 -6.36 9.17
C THR A 30 -3.59 -6.62 10.63
N LEU A 31 -4.54 -7.02 11.48
CA LEU A 31 -4.25 -7.36 12.89
C LEU A 31 -3.25 -8.50 13.00
N ASP A 32 -3.38 -9.54 12.18
CA ASP A 32 -2.49 -10.69 12.21
C ASP A 32 -1.08 -10.29 11.77
N THR A 33 -0.98 -9.43 10.75
CA THR A 33 0.31 -8.84 10.32
C THR A 33 0.95 -8.01 11.43
N VAL A 34 0.17 -7.18 12.14
CA VAL A 34 0.67 -6.40 13.28
C VAL A 34 1.14 -7.31 14.41
N ASN A 35 0.41 -8.38 14.73
CA ASN A 35 0.80 -9.33 15.76
C ASN A 35 2.12 -10.04 15.43
N GLU A 36 2.29 -10.48 14.18
CA GLU A 36 3.53 -11.10 13.71
C GLU A 36 4.71 -10.12 13.74
N LEU A 37 4.48 -8.86 13.34
CA LEU A 37 5.47 -7.79 13.43
C LEU A 37 5.86 -7.46 14.87
N SER A 38 4.90 -7.44 15.81
CA SER A 38 5.18 -7.24 17.24
C SER A 38 6.04 -8.36 17.83
N ILE A 39 5.88 -9.60 17.37
CA ILE A 39 6.75 -10.72 17.79
C ILE A 39 8.16 -10.54 17.22
N LYS A 40 8.26 -10.18 15.93
CA LYS A 40 9.54 -10.03 15.24
C LYS A 40 10.33 -8.80 15.73
N TYR A 41 9.64 -7.74 16.15
CA TYR A 41 10.23 -6.48 16.61
C TYR A 41 9.58 -6.02 17.93
N PRO A 42 9.89 -6.68 19.07
CA PRO A 42 9.17 -6.50 20.34
C PRO A 42 9.31 -5.11 20.97
N ASN A 43 10.34 -4.35 20.59
CA ASN A 43 10.61 -3.01 21.12
C ASN A 43 10.27 -1.91 20.09
N THR A 44 9.37 -2.18 19.15
CA THR A 44 9.00 -1.27 18.07
C THR A 44 7.52 -0.90 18.15
N ASN A 45 7.25 0.40 18.06
CA ASN A 45 5.90 0.90 17.88
C ASN A 45 5.60 1.03 16.39
N PHE A 46 4.48 0.46 15.95
CA PHE A 46 4.09 0.48 14.55
C PHE A 46 3.08 1.62 14.29
N THR A 47 3.25 2.27 13.14
CA THR A 47 2.27 3.22 12.59
C THR A 47 1.72 2.64 11.30
N LEU A 48 0.41 2.44 11.25
CA LEU A 48 -0.32 2.02 10.07
C LEU A 48 -0.60 3.25 9.20
N ILE A 49 0.01 3.29 8.01
CA ILE A 49 -0.17 4.37 7.05
C ILE A 49 -1.30 4.00 6.09
N LEU A 50 -2.33 4.83 6.01
CA LEU A 50 -3.53 4.58 5.20
C LEU A 50 -3.89 5.79 4.32
N GLY A 51 -4.55 5.54 3.20
CA GLY A 51 -5.23 6.59 2.44
C GLY A 51 -6.57 6.97 3.08
N SER A 52 -7.06 8.18 2.78
CA SER A 52 -8.39 8.64 3.23
C SER A 52 -9.57 7.76 2.78
N ASP A 53 -9.39 6.92 1.76
CA ASP A 53 -10.37 5.92 1.32
C ASP A 53 -10.43 4.72 2.26
N ALA A 54 -9.28 4.16 2.63
CA ALA A 54 -9.20 3.01 3.53
C ALA A 54 -9.69 3.36 4.95
N VAL A 55 -9.31 4.53 5.47
CA VAL A 55 -9.62 4.93 6.85
C VAL A 55 -11.13 5.03 7.12
N LYS A 56 -11.94 5.38 6.11
CA LYS A 56 -13.42 5.44 6.24
C LYS A 56 -14.05 4.12 6.66
N SER A 57 -13.40 3.00 6.32
CA SER A 57 -13.88 1.65 6.62
C SER A 57 -13.13 0.97 7.77
N ILE A 58 -12.14 1.63 8.39
CA ILE A 58 -11.25 0.99 9.37
C ILE A 58 -11.99 0.41 10.57
N GLY A 59 -13.11 1.02 10.98
CA GLY A 59 -13.95 0.51 12.07
C GLY A 59 -14.60 -0.84 11.75
N GLN A 60 -14.73 -1.20 10.48
CA GLN A 60 -15.33 -2.46 10.01
C GLN A 60 -14.28 -3.56 9.77
N TRP A 61 -12.99 -3.26 9.94
CA TRP A 61 -11.93 -4.24 9.73
C TRP A 61 -11.97 -5.33 10.80
N HIS A 62 -11.41 -6.50 10.46
CA HIS A 62 -11.33 -7.65 11.36
C HIS A 62 -10.72 -7.23 12.70
N LYS A 63 -11.52 -7.34 13.78
CA LYS A 63 -11.14 -6.95 15.14
C LYS A 63 -10.52 -5.54 15.22
N SER A 64 -11.15 -4.57 14.54
CA SER A 64 -10.69 -3.18 14.44
C SER A 64 -10.32 -2.53 15.78
N THR A 65 -11.10 -2.76 16.84
CA THR A 65 -10.78 -2.23 18.19
C THR A 65 -9.45 -2.74 18.72
N GLU A 66 -9.13 -4.03 18.52
CA GLU A 66 -7.85 -4.62 18.96
C GLU A 66 -6.70 -4.09 18.10
N LEU A 67 -6.91 -3.98 16.78
CA LEU A 67 -5.93 -3.41 15.86
C LEU A 67 -5.55 -1.98 16.27
N LEU A 68 -6.54 -1.12 16.52
CA LEU A 68 -6.34 0.28 16.87
C LEU A 68 -5.66 0.49 18.24
N GLN A 69 -5.68 -0.51 19.11
CA GLN A 69 -4.91 -0.48 20.37
C GLN A 69 -3.43 -0.80 20.18
N LYS A 70 -3.05 -1.47 19.08
CA LYS A 70 -1.69 -1.96 18.83
C LYS A 70 -0.86 -1.04 17.93
N VAL A 71 -1.50 -0.15 17.18
CA VAL A 71 -0.83 0.74 16.21
C VAL A 71 -1.28 2.17 16.35
N LYS A 72 -0.40 3.10 15.98
CA LYS A 72 -0.83 4.45 15.59
C LYS A 72 -1.39 4.40 14.17
N VAL A 73 -2.27 5.32 13.81
CA VAL A 73 -2.77 5.46 12.44
C VAL A 73 -2.35 6.81 11.90
N LEU A 74 -1.75 6.82 10.71
CA LEU A 74 -1.39 8.03 9.97
C LEU A 74 -2.10 8.02 8.61
N VAL A 75 -2.92 9.04 8.38
CA VAL A 75 -3.74 9.16 7.17
C VAL A 75 -3.08 10.08 6.16
N ILE A 76 -2.87 9.58 4.95
CA ILE A 76 -2.46 10.38 3.80
C ILE A 76 -3.70 10.98 3.16
N ASN A 77 -3.79 12.32 3.21
CA ASN A 77 -4.92 13.05 2.68
C ASN A 77 -4.98 13.02 1.15
N ARG A 78 -6.13 12.58 0.63
CA ARG A 78 -6.49 12.71 -0.78
C ARG A 78 -7.46 13.89 -0.98
N PRO A 79 -7.32 14.67 -2.07
CA PRO A 79 -8.22 15.77 -2.38
C PRO A 79 -9.70 15.34 -2.32
N GLY A 80 -10.55 16.14 -1.66
CA GLY A 80 -11.98 15.87 -1.54
C GLY A 80 -12.39 14.88 -0.43
N SER A 81 -11.46 14.48 0.44
CA SER A 81 -11.78 13.62 1.59
C SER A 81 -12.21 14.42 2.82
N ALA A 82 -13.16 13.87 3.59
CA ALA A 82 -13.52 14.42 4.89
C ALA A 82 -12.40 14.16 5.91
N PRO A 83 -12.21 15.04 6.91
CA PRO A 83 -11.28 14.81 8.02
C PRO A 83 -11.60 13.50 8.76
N SER A 84 -10.57 12.85 9.25
CA SER A 84 -10.61 11.67 10.11
C SER A 84 -10.22 12.01 11.54
N ASP A 85 -10.51 11.11 12.48
CA ASP A 85 -10.14 11.27 13.89
C ASP A 85 -8.66 10.89 14.17
N PHE A 86 -7.87 10.65 13.12
CA PHE A 86 -6.48 10.19 13.20
C PHE A 86 -5.49 11.28 12.77
N ASP A 87 -4.20 11.07 13.05
CA ASP A 87 -3.15 11.96 12.57
C ASP A 87 -3.15 12.00 11.04
N GLU A 88 -3.14 13.20 10.44
CA GLU A 88 -3.19 13.37 8.99
C GLU A 88 -1.93 14.05 8.44
N VAL A 89 -1.49 13.60 7.27
CA VAL A 89 -0.42 14.22 6.50
C VAL A 89 -0.89 14.55 5.09
N ASN A 90 -0.72 15.80 4.70
CA ASN A 90 -0.91 16.22 3.32
C ASN A 90 0.42 16.09 2.58
N ILE A 91 0.53 15.04 1.78
CA ILE A 91 1.57 14.96 0.75
C ILE A 91 0.95 15.45 -0.56
N LYS A 92 1.75 16.03 -1.46
CA LYS A 92 1.32 16.29 -2.84
C LYS A 92 1.11 14.96 -3.58
N ALA A 93 0.10 14.21 -3.15
CA ALA A 93 -0.20 12.88 -3.61
C ALA A 93 -0.63 12.96 -5.08
N LEU A 94 -0.08 12.06 -5.89
CA LEU A 94 -0.56 11.89 -7.25
C LEU A 94 -1.99 11.36 -7.19
N ASP A 95 -2.89 12.00 -7.93
CA ASP A 95 -4.25 11.50 -8.13
C ASP A 95 -4.23 10.33 -9.13
N ILE A 96 -3.74 9.20 -8.65
CA ILE A 96 -3.57 7.97 -9.40
C ILE A 96 -4.10 6.78 -8.61
N SER A 97 -4.83 5.90 -9.31
CA SER A 97 -5.31 4.63 -8.76
C SER A 97 -4.80 3.45 -9.59
N SER A 98 -4.64 2.31 -8.95
CA SER A 98 -4.27 1.06 -9.64
C SER A 98 -5.33 0.65 -10.68
N THR A 99 -6.60 0.96 -10.44
CA THR A 99 -7.68 0.72 -11.42
C THR A 99 -7.48 1.53 -12.69
N LYS A 100 -7.18 2.83 -12.58
CA LYS A 100 -6.87 3.70 -13.72
C LYS A 100 -5.64 3.20 -14.48
N VAL A 101 -4.57 2.85 -13.76
CA VAL A 101 -3.34 2.31 -14.36
C VAL A 101 -3.58 1.04 -15.17
N ARG A 102 -4.30 0.05 -14.59
CA ARG A 102 -4.60 -1.20 -15.29
C ARG A 102 -5.47 -0.96 -16.54
N LYS A 103 -6.45 -0.05 -16.46
CA LYS A 103 -7.27 0.34 -17.61
C LYS A 103 -6.42 0.95 -18.73
N SER A 104 -5.59 1.95 -18.41
CA SER A 104 -4.67 2.58 -19.36
C SER A 104 -3.73 1.58 -20.02
N ILE A 105 -3.22 0.59 -19.27
CA ILE A 105 -2.39 -0.49 -19.83
C ILE A 105 -3.18 -1.32 -20.85
N SER A 106 -4.42 -1.72 -20.52
CA SER A 106 -5.28 -2.50 -21.42
C SER A 106 -5.68 -1.73 -22.69
N GLU A 107 -5.75 -0.40 -22.60
CA GLU A 107 -6.03 0.51 -23.72
C GLU A 107 -4.77 0.93 -24.49
N ARG A 108 -3.62 0.33 -24.17
CA ARG A 108 -2.30 0.60 -24.78
C ARG A 108 -1.82 2.05 -24.63
N GLU A 109 -2.27 2.74 -23.58
CA GLU A 109 -1.81 4.09 -23.24
C GLU A 109 -0.40 4.08 -22.61
N ASN A 110 0.27 5.23 -22.68
CA ASN A 110 1.60 5.39 -22.07
C ASN A 110 1.48 5.68 -20.56
N VAL A 111 1.91 4.71 -19.73
CA VAL A 111 1.92 4.82 -18.26
C VAL A 111 3.32 5.09 -17.66
N SER A 112 4.29 5.50 -18.47
CA SER A 112 5.70 5.65 -18.04
C SER A 112 5.90 6.78 -17.02
N ASN A 113 5.01 7.76 -17.00
CA ASN A 113 5.00 8.85 -16.01
C ASN A 113 4.30 8.47 -14.71
N LEU A 114 3.68 7.29 -14.67
CA LEU A 114 2.83 6.84 -13.56
C LEU A 114 3.49 5.74 -12.73
N LEU A 115 4.41 4.98 -13.32
CA LEU A 115 5.06 3.82 -12.72
C LEU A 115 6.58 3.88 -12.95
N PRO A 116 7.40 3.36 -12.01
CA PRO A 116 8.83 3.20 -12.24
C PRO A 116 9.11 2.32 -13.47
N ALA A 117 10.15 2.65 -14.24
CA ALA A 117 10.46 2.00 -15.52
C ALA A 117 10.56 0.47 -15.41
N LYS A 118 11.19 -0.06 -14.36
CA LYS A 118 11.32 -1.52 -14.14
C LYS A 118 9.95 -2.21 -13.94
N VAL A 119 8.98 -1.53 -13.35
CA VAL A 119 7.62 -2.05 -13.17
C VAL A 119 6.89 -2.10 -14.51
N VAL A 120 7.04 -1.07 -15.34
CA VAL A 120 6.46 -1.04 -16.71
C VAL A 120 7.02 -2.17 -17.57
N THR A 121 8.33 -2.38 -17.56
CA THR A 121 8.98 -3.49 -18.28
C THR A 121 8.45 -4.84 -17.81
N PHE A 122 8.39 -5.06 -16.50
CA PHE A 122 7.87 -6.30 -15.92
C PHE A 122 6.42 -6.58 -16.35
N ILE A 123 5.55 -5.57 -16.33
CA ILE A 123 4.16 -5.73 -16.78
C ILE A 123 4.10 -6.22 -18.23
N ARG A 124 4.89 -5.63 -19.13
CA ARG A 124 4.91 -5.98 -20.57
C ARG A 124 5.48 -7.38 -20.82
N GLU A 125 6.60 -7.72 -20.21
CA GLU A 125 7.26 -9.02 -20.38
C GLU A 125 6.32 -10.17 -19.99
N TYR A 126 5.61 -10.02 -18.86
CA TYR A 126 4.70 -11.02 -18.35
C TYR A 126 3.27 -10.90 -18.90
N GLY A 127 3.00 -9.93 -19.77
CA GLY A 127 1.67 -9.74 -20.37
C GLY A 127 0.57 -9.41 -19.37
N LEU A 128 0.91 -8.79 -18.23
CA LEU A 128 -0.05 -8.46 -17.19
C LEU A 128 -1.02 -7.38 -17.68
N TYR A 129 -2.27 -7.47 -17.21
CA TYR A 129 -3.32 -6.47 -17.46
C TYR A 129 -3.66 -6.23 -18.94
N GLY A 130 -3.47 -7.23 -19.81
CA GLY A 130 -3.76 -7.10 -21.24
C GLY A 130 -2.71 -6.31 -22.01
N SER A 131 -1.46 -6.31 -21.56
CA SER A 131 -0.35 -5.57 -22.20
C SER A 131 0.23 -6.24 -23.46
N ARG A 132 -0.35 -7.36 -23.93
CA ARG A 132 0.01 -8.05 -25.19
C ARG A 132 -1.07 -7.80 -26.24
#